data_AF-A0A2H0FTL4-F1
#
_entry.id   AF-A0A2H0FTL4-F1
#
_cell.length_a   1.000
_cell.length_b   1.000
_cell.length_c   1.000
_cell.angle_alpha   90.00
_cell.angle_beta   90.00
_cell.angle_gamma   90.00
#
_symmetry.space_group_name_H-M   'P 1'
#
loop_
_entity.id
_entity.type
_entity.pdbx_description
1 polymer ?
#
loop_
_entity_poly.entity_id
_entity_poly.type
_entity_poly.pdbx_seq_one_letter_code
_entity_poly.pdbx_strand_id
1 'polypeptide(L)' 'MQIASGTIVGGKVVVDGLSLPEGTIVTVLARGDEVAVRLPPQQEAELLDALEEADREEGISAEELFTRLRRFG' A
#
# COMPACT_ATOMS: atom_id res chain seq x y z
N MET A 1 -5.58 10.10 7.57
CA MET A 1 -6.64 9.44 6.78
C MET A 1 -7.09 8.21 7.55
N GLN A 2 -8.40 7.97 7.65
CA GLN A 2 -8.96 6.76 8.28
C GLN A 2 -9.59 5.90 7.19
N ILE A 3 -9.33 4.59 7.22
CA ILE A 3 -9.99 3.61 6.36
C ILE A 3 -10.95 2.82 7.24
N ALA A 4 -12.22 2.79 6.84
CA ALA A 4 -13.25 1.98 7.48
C ALA A 4 -13.95 1.14 6.42
N SER A 5 -14.28 -0.11 6.77
CA SER A 5 -15.02 -1.00 5.88
C SER A 5 -16.52 -0.88 6.18
N GLY A 6 -17.33 -0.84 5.13
CA GLY A 6 -18.79 -0.82 5.23
C GLY A 6 -19.42 -1.76 4.21
N THR A 7 -20.72 -2.00 4.36
CA THR A 7 -21.51 -2.80 3.43
C THR A 7 -22.59 -1.96 2.76
N ILE A 8 -23.08 -2.42 1.61
CA ILE A 8 -24.21 -1.78 0.93
C ILE A 8 -25.52 -2.38 1.45
N VAL A 9 -26.37 -1.54 2.04
CA VAL A 9 -27.75 -1.90 2.43
C VAL A 9 -28.71 -0.92 1.76
N GLY A 10 -29.58 -1.42 0.89
CA GLY A 10 -30.55 -0.58 0.17
C GLY A 10 -29.93 0.51 -0.71
N GLY A 11 -28.75 0.24 -1.30
CA GLY A 11 -28.02 1.19 -2.14
C GLY A 11 -27.25 2.28 -1.37
N LYS A 12 -27.18 2.18 -0.04
CA LYS A 12 -26.42 3.10 0.82
C LYS A 12 -25.25 2.38 1.47
N VAL A 13 -24.13 3.08 1.61
CA VAL A 13 -22.97 2.61 2.39
C VAL A 13 -23.31 2.70 3.87
N VAL A 14 -23.27 1.58 4.57
CA VAL A 14 -23.44 1.48 6.02
C VAL A 14 -22.11 1.07 6.63
N VAL A 15 -21.61 1.89 7.55
CA VAL A 15 -20.34 1.66 8.27
C VAL A 15 -20.67 1.60 9.76
N ASP A 16 -20.45 0.45 10.40
CA ASP A 16 -20.72 0.27 11.82
C ASP A 16 -19.61 0.91 12.68
N GLY A 17 -20.01 1.61 13.75
CA GLY A 17 -19.09 2.16 14.74
C GLY A 17 -18.26 3.38 14.29
N LEU A 18 -18.51 3.93 13.10
CA LEU A 18 -17.83 5.12 12.61
C LEU A 18 -18.66 6.39 12.91
N SER A 19 -18.10 7.29 13.72
CA SER A 19 -18.65 8.63 13.95
C SER A 19 -17.76 9.68 13.28
N LEU A 20 -18.31 10.40 12.30
CA LEU A 20 -17.60 11.48 11.61
C LEU A 20 -18.22 12.83 12.01
N PRO A 21 -17.41 13.88 12.28
CA PRO A 21 -17.92 15.23 12.50
C PRO A 21 -18.75 15.74 11.31
N GLU A 22 -19.72 16.61 11.59
CA GLU A 22 -20.47 17.30 10.54
C GLU A 22 -19.53 18.09 9.61
N GLY A 23 -19.83 18.08 8.31
CA GLY A 23 -19.02 18.74 7.29
C GLY A 23 -17.78 17.95 6.85
N THR A 24 -17.57 16.73 7.35
CA THR A 24 -16.47 15.85 6.91
C THR A 24 -16.65 15.48 5.43
N ILE A 25 -15.64 15.79 4.61
CA ILE A 25 -15.55 15.33 3.22
C ILE A 25 -15.12 13.86 3.23
N VAL A 26 -15.95 13.00 2.64
CA VAL A 26 -15.70 11.56 2.55
C VAL A 26 -15.46 11.14 1.10
N THR A 27 -14.52 10.21 0.91
CA THR A 27 -14.32 9.51 -0.35
C THR A 27 -14.80 8.08 -0.19
N VAL A 28 -15.76 7.67 -1.02
CA VAL A 28 -16.26 6.29 -1.03
C VAL A 28 -15.51 5.51 -2.10
N LEU A 29 -14.87 4.42 -1.69
CA LEU A 29 -14.18 3.49 -2.57
C LEU A 29 -14.99 2.19 -2.62
N ALA A 30 -15.68 1.95 -3.73
CA ALA A 30 -16.33 0.67 -3.98
C ALA A 30 -15.29 -0.29 -4.56
N ARG A 31 -14.89 -1.27 -3.75
CA ARG A 31 -14.11 -2.41 -4.24
C ARG A 31 -15.04 -3.23 -5.15
N GLY A 32 -14.79 -3.18 -6.45
CA GLY A 32 -15.53 -4.01 -7.43
C GLY A 32 -15.26 -5.49 -7.22
N ASP A 33 -15.72 -6.35 -8.13
CA ASP A 33 -15.29 -7.74 -8.18
C ASP A 33 -13.76 -7.77 -8.38
N GLU A 34 -13.02 -7.87 -7.28
CA GLU A 34 -11.59 -8.08 -7.33
C GLU A 34 -11.38 -9.49 -7.85
N VAL A 35 -11.12 -9.59 -9.16
CA VAL A 35 -10.50 -10.79 -9.71
C VAL A 35 -9.19 -10.93 -8.96
N ALA A 36 -9.11 -11.96 -8.12
CA ALA A 36 -7.88 -12.22 -7.40
C ALA A 36 -6.76 -12.37 -8.42
N VAL A 37 -5.78 -11.48 -8.35
CA VAL A 37 -4.56 -11.59 -9.16
C VAL A 37 -3.88 -12.86 -8.70
N ARG A 38 -3.79 -13.85 -9.60
CA ARG A 38 -3.13 -15.12 -9.34
C ARG A 38 -1.77 -15.10 -10.01
N LEU A 39 -0.72 -15.32 -9.23
CA LEU A 39 0.61 -15.54 -9.74
C LEU A 39 0.90 -17.05 -9.79
N PRO A 40 1.65 -17.54 -10.78
CA PRO A 40 2.35 -18.80 -10.69
C PRO A 40 3.24 -18.83 -9.44
N PRO A 41 3.45 -20.00 -8.80
CA PRO A 41 4.22 -20.09 -7.56
C PRO A 41 5.62 -19.46 -7.63
N GLN A 42 6.27 -19.54 -8.80
CA GLN A 42 7.61 -18.97 -9.00
C GLN A 42 7.58 -17.43 -8.96
N GLN A 43 6.57 -16.80 -9.55
CA GLN A 43 6.44 -15.34 -9.56
C GLN A 43 5.97 -14.81 -8.20
N GLU A 44 5.17 -15.59 -7.47
CA GLU A 44 4.81 -15.27 -6.09
C GLU A 44 6.03 -15.27 -5.17
N ALA A 45 6.91 -16.28 -5.30
CA ALA A 45 8.17 -16.32 -4.56
C ALA A 45 9.08 -15.13 -4.89
N GLU A 46 9.25 -14.80 -6.17
CA GLU A 46 10.05 -13.64 -6.61
C GLU A 46 9.49 -12.31 -6.05
N LEU A 47 8.16 -12.16 -6.04
CA LEU A 47 7.52 -10.97 -5.48
C LEU A 47 7.75 -10.85 -3.97
N LEU A 48 7.63 -11.95 -3.23
CA LEU A 48 7.87 -11.96 -1.78
C LEU A 48 9.31 -11.60 -1.45
N ASP A 49 10.28 -12.13 -2.19
CA ASP A 49 11.70 -11.80 -2.03
C ASP A 49 11.97 -10.31 -2.30
N ALA A 50 11.35 -9.74 -3.34
CA ALA A 50 11.48 -8.33 -3.67
C ALA A 50 10.85 -7.39 -2.63
N LEU A 51 9.74 -7.80 -2.02
CA LEU A 51 9.13 -7.06 -0.91
C LEU A 51 10.04 -7.07 0.33
N GLU A 52 10.62 -8.24 0.66
CA GLU A 52 11.59 -8.35 1.74
C GLU A 52 12.85 -7.51 1.48
N GLU A 53 13.28 -7.40 0.22
CA GLU A 53 14.35 -6.48 -0.17
C GLU A 53 13.98 -5.02 0.00
N ALA A 54 12.77 -4.62 -0.38
CA ALA A 54 12.31 -3.23 -0.24
C ALA A 54 12.14 -2.81 1.22
N ASP A 55 11.71 -3.73 2.09
CA ASP A 55 11.55 -3.49 3.53
C ASP A 55 12.89 -3.41 4.27
N ARG A 56 13.97 -3.92 3.67
CA ARG A 56 15.32 -3.70 4.21
C ARG A 56 15.69 -2.23 4.03
N GLU A 57 15.78 -1.50 5.13
CA GLU A 57 16.36 -0.15 5.21
C GLU A 57 17.90 -0.16 5.05
N GLU A 58 18.42 -1.11 4.28
CA GLU A 58 19.85 -1.29 4.01
C GLU A 58 20.26 -0.35 2.88
N GLY A 59 20.76 0.82 3.26
CA GLY A 59 21.29 1.82 2.35
C GLY A 59 22.55 2.48 2.88
N ILE A 60 23.20 3.25 2.03
CA ILE A 60 24.25 4.18 2.44
C ILE A 60 23.72 5.61 2.35
N SER A 61 24.26 6.52 3.15
CA SER A 61 23.90 7.94 3.03
C SER A 61 24.29 8.49 1.66
N ALA A 62 23.62 9.56 1.22
CA ALA A 62 23.98 10.25 -0.01
C ALA A 62 25.45 10.73 0.01
N GLU A 63 25.93 11.21 1.16
CA GLU A 63 27.32 11.65 1.34
C GLU A 63 28.33 10.51 1.17
N GLU A 64 28.01 9.33 1.69
CA GLU A 64 28.83 8.14 1.51
C GLU A 64 28.84 7.70 0.03
N LEU A 65 27.68 7.71 -0.63
CA LEU A 65 27.58 7.42 -2.06
C LEU A 65 28.47 8.34 -2.90
N PHE A 66 28.37 9.67 -2.71
CA PHE A 66 29.21 10.64 -3.43
C PHE A 66 30.70 10.48 -3.10
N THR A 67 31.03 10.04 -1.88
CA THR A 67 32.42 9.75 -1.51
C THR A 67 32.96 8.51 -2.23
N ARG A 68 32.13 7.47 -2.40
CA ARG A 68 32.52 6.26 -3.15
C ARG A 68 32.66 6.55 -4.66
N LEU A 69 31.72 7.27 -5.25
CA LEU A 69 31.74 7.61 -6.69
C LEU A 69 32.98 8.42 -7.08
N ARG A 70 33.43 9.33 -6.21
CA ARG A 70 34.68 10.11 -6.39
C ARG A 70 35.95 9.25 -6.46
N ARG A 71 35.92 7.97 -6.06
CA ARG A 71 37.08 7.05 -6.18
C ARG A 71 37.21 6.42 -7.57
N PHE A 72 36.16 6.54 -8.41
CA PHE A 72 36.10 5.95 -9.74
C PHE A 72 36.09 6.99 -10.87
N GLY A 73 36.19 8.28 -10.54
CA GLY A 73 36.40 9.39 -11.48
C GLY A 73 37.79 9.98 -11.32
#